data_AF-A0A7J4ZXU7-F1
#
_entry.id   AF-A0A7J4ZXU7-F1
#
_cell.length_a   1.000
_cell.length_b   1.000
_cell.length_c   1.000
_cell.angle_alpha   90.00
_cell.angle_beta   90.00
_cell.angle_gamma   90.00
#
_symmetry.space_group_name_H-M   'P 1'
#
loop_
_entity.id
_entity.type
_entity.pdbx_description
1 polymer ?
#
loop_
_entity_poly.entity_id
_entity_poly.type
_entity_poly.pdbx_seq_one_letter_code
_entity_poly.pdbx_strand_id
1 'polypeptide(L)'
;METGDDGDRLWSYLAAALRTATDPADDVPGPVPDRPPRPDQLEVLAAALAARERPVLLVLDDLHRITDPEALAGLEFLLRHAEQRLRLVVGARAGLPLAVHRLRLAGELTEVGPDELAFGDDEVADLLTAHGVALPAAGVRRLQERTGGWPAALRFAALALRGQPDPARWAEQFGGDQPDVAGYLREEVLAGLDPDARDVLRRSTVADAVCAGLADALTGRTDAEQALAGLAGDGGLLRRDDSRPPWYRCPALLADLLHAELGRLPADELRDLHLRAAGWYADNGRPAEALRHALAGGDHDRAAALFVARWPELVPYDRETPAGRPPAPPPPEAVRRDPELGLACAAERARGGDATAAAGHLRDAVEAARTLPAPRRDRFRRLVTALELTLARLADDPEAVRAAVARLLAT
;
A
#
# COMPACT_ATOMS: atom_id res chain seq x y z
N MET A 1 21.20 8.30 6.08
CA MET A 1 21.83 9.57 5.67
C MET A 1 23.22 9.27 5.15
N GLU A 2 23.46 9.45 3.87
CA GLU A 2 24.85 9.59 3.44
C GLU A 2 25.43 10.82 4.13
N THR A 3 26.65 10.71 4.63
CA THR A 3 27.33 11.78 5.35
C THR A 3 27.62 12.92 4.36
N GLY A 4 26.76 13.93 4.32
CA GLY A 4 27.01 15.19 3.60
C GLY A 4 25.85 15.77 2.79
N ASP A 5 24.61 15.72 3.25
CA ASP A 5 23.55 16.59 2.71
C ASP A 5 23.34 17.79 3.65
N ASP A 6 24.35 18.65 3.73
CA ASP A 6 24.35 19.84 4.59
C ASP A 6 24.06 21.12 3.79
N GLY A 7 23.73 22.20 4.50
CA GLY A 7 23.44 23.50 3.89
C GLY A 7 24.60 24.05 3.06
N ASP A 8 25.84 23.79 3.48
CA ASP A 8 27.06 24.16 2.74
C ASP A 8 27.08 23.57 1.33
N ARG A 9 26.82 22.26 1.19
CA ARG A 9 26.77 21.63 -0.12
C ARG A 9 25.62 22.14 -0.97
N LEU A 10 24.43 22.32 -0.40
CA LEU A 10 23.30 22.90 -1.15
C LEU A 10 23.70 24.24 -1.79
N TRP A 11 24.26 25.16 -1.00
CA TRP A 11 24.62 26.48 -1.49
C TRP A 11 25.81 26.46 -2.45
N SER A 12 26.78 25.57 -2.26
CA SER A 12 27.86 25.36 -3.23
C SER A 12 27.35 24.88 -4.59
N TYR A 13 26.46 23.87 -4.62
CA TYR A 13 25.86 23.39 -5.86
C TYR A 13 24.93 24.42 -6.49
N LEU A 14 24.16 25.15 -5.68
CA LEU A 14 23.31 26.25 -6.14
C LEU A 14 24.17 27.34 -6.80
N ALA A 15 25.28 27.71 -6.17
CA ALA A 15 26.21 28.70 -6.71
C ALA A 15 26.84 28.26 -8.03
N ALA A 16 27.20 26.98 -8.14
CA ALA A 16 27.67 26.40 -9.39
C ALA A 16 26.60 26.42 -10.49
N ALA A 17 25.36 26.01 -10.17
CA ALA A 17 24.25 25.96 -11.10
C ALA A 17 23.80 27.35 -11.58
N LEU A 18 23.77 28.33 -10.68
CA LEU A 18 23.46 29.71 -11.04
C LEU A 18 24.55 30.29 -11.94
N ARG A 19 25.83 30.06 -11.63
CA ARG A 19 26.95 30.51 -12.48
C ARG A 19 26.90 29.93 -13.90
N THR A 20 26.46 28.68 -14.08
CA THR A 20 26.34 28.07 -15.42
C THR A 20 25.08 28.52 -16.16
N ALA A 21 24.00 28.84 -15.45
CA ALA A 21 22.76 29.35 -16.05
C ALA A 21 22.88 30.82 -16.47
N THR A 22 23.88 31.54 -15.96
CA THR A 22 24.19 32.92 -16.35
C THR A 22 25.31 32.94 -17.38
N ASP A 23 25.06 33.56 -18.53
CA ASP A 23 26.10 33.79 -19.54
C ASP A 23 27.25 34.59 -18.89
N PRO A 24 28.54 34.25 -19.09
CA PRO A 24 29.66 35.08 -18.60
C PRO A 24 29.62 36.52 -19.09
N ALA A 25 28.82 36.84 -20.12
CA ALA A 25 28.55 38.20 -20.57
C ALA A 25 27.42 38.92 -19.81
N ASP A 26 26.53 38.18 -19.13
CA ASP A 26 25.53 38.72 -18.21
C ASP A 26 26.17 38.84 -16.83
N ASP A 27 26.91 39.93 -16.64
CA ASP A 27 27.55 40.33 -15.38
C ASP A 27 26.57 40.17 -14.21
N VAL A 28 26.63 39.04 -13.48
CA VAL A 28 25.93 38.90 -12.20
C VAL A 28 26.72 39.79 -11.24
N PRO A 29 26.21 40.93 -10.78
CA PRO A 29 26.94 41.77 -9.86
C PRO A 29 26.79 41.15 -8.47
N GLY A 30 27.61 40.15 -8.16
CA GLY A 30 27.67 39.58 -6.82
C GLY A 30 28.26 38.17 -6.79
N PRO A 31 29.20 37.87 -5.87
CA PRO A 31 29.68 36.52 -5.67
C PRO A 31 28.51 35.66 -5.19
N VAL A 32 28.11 34.65 -5.97
CA VAL A 32 27.18 33.63 -5.48
C VAL A 32 27.94 32.84 -4.41
N PRO A 33 27.49 32.86 -3.14
CA PRO A 33 28.27 32.30 -2.06
C PRO A 33 28.22 30.77 -2.09
N ASP A 34 29.38 30.13 -1.92
CA ASP A 34 29.52 28.67 -1.92
C ASP A 34 29.15 28.03 -0.55
N ARG A 35 28.45 28.76 0.32
CA ARG A 35 28.00 28.40 1.69
C ARG A 35 26.69 29.12 2.00
N PRO A 36 25.92 28.75 3.06
CA PRO A 36 24.74 29.47 3.49
C PRO A 36 25.04 30.97 3.55
N PRO A 37 24.41 31.77 2.68
CA PRO A 37 24.70 33.18 2.56
C PRO A 37 24.28 33.91 3.82
N ARG A 38 25.08 34.90 4.19
CA ARG A 38 24.61 35.91 5.14
C ARG A 38 23.46 36.72 4.50
N PRO A 39 22.57 37.33 5.29
CA PRO A 39 21.42 38.08 4.77
C PRO A 39 21.79 39.15 3.72
N ASP A 40 22.91 39.85 3.89
CA ASP A 40 23.44 40.84 2.96
C ASP A 40 23.83 40.24 1.60
N GLN A 41 24.35 39.02 1.59
CA GLN A 41 24.70 38.30 0.36
C GLN A 41 23.46 37.78 -0.37
N LEU A 42 22.43 37.37 0.37
CA LEU A 42 21.13 36.98 -0.18
C LEU A 42 20.44 38.15 -0.88
N GLU A 43 20.47 39.34 -0.28
CA GLU A 43 19.88 40.55 -0.86
C GLU A 43 20.52 40.90 -2.21
N VAL A 44 21.85 40.87 -2.29
CA VAL A 44 22.59 41.13 -3.53
C VAL A 44 22.24 40.08 -4.59
N LEU A 45 22.22 38.79 -4.22
CA LEU A 45 21.88 37.71 -5.14
C LEU A 45 20.43 37.80 -5.65
N ALA A 46 19.48 38.10 -4.76
CA ALA A 46 18.08 38.28 -5.13
C ALA A 46 17.89 39.46 -6.10
N ALA A 47 18.53 40.61 -5.81
CA ALA A 47 18.49 41.76 -6.69
C ALA A 47 19.13 41.47 -8.06
N ALA A 48 20.24 40.73 -8.08
CA ALA A 48 20.88 40.31 -9.33
C ALA A 48 19.98 39.38 -10.16
N LEU A 49 19.25 38.46 -9.51
CA LEU A 49 18.27 37.60 -10.18
C LEU A 49 17.06 38.40 -10.70
N ALA A 50 16.53 39.34 -9.90
CA ALA A 50 15.40 40.18 -10.27
C ALA A 50 15.71 41.10 -11.46
N ALA A 51 16.95 41.59 -11.57
CA ALA A 51 17.40 42.45 -12.66
C ALA A 51 17.53 41.72 -14.01
N ARG A 52 17.39 40.39 -14.07
CA ARG A 52 17.55 39.63 -15.31
C ARG A 52 16.38 39.82 -16.27
N GLU A 53 16.71 39.91 -17.56
CA GLU A 53 15.70 39.97 -18.62
C GLU A 53 14.91 38.66 -18.77
N ARG A 54 15.58 37.52 -18.54
CA ARG A 54 15.00 36.17 -18.68
C ARG A 54 14.95 35.46 -17.32
N PRO A 55 13.87 34.72 -17.02
CA PRO A 55 13.78 33.94 -15.80
C PRO A 55 14.77 32.78 -15.81
N VAL A 56 15.34 32.49 -14.65
CA VAL A 56 16.19 31.33 -14.37
C VAL A 56 15.31 30.19 -13.88
N LEU A 57 15.44 29.01 -14.49
CA LEU A 57 14.81 27.78 -14.00
C LEU A 57 15.85 26.97 -13.24
N LEU A 58 15.58 26.73 -11.96
CA LEU A 58 16.39 25.91 -11.09
C LEU A 58 15.66 24.59 -10.81
N VAL A 59 16.34 23.47 -11.05
CA VAL A 59 15.82 22.14 -10.75
C VAL A 59 16.63 21.58 -9.58
N LEU A 60 15.97 21.30 -8.46
CA LEU A 60 16.56 20.66 -7.29
C LEU A 60 15.94 19.28 -7.12
N ASP A 61 16.75 18.24 -7.25
CA ASP A 61 16.32 16.88 -6.98
C ASP A 61 16.63 16.50 -5.52
N ASP A 62 15.78 15.64 -4.95
CA ASP A 62 15.87 15.16 -3.56
C ASP A 62 16.02 16.25 -2.47
N LEU A 63 15.39 17.42 -2.63
CA LEU A 63 15.54 18.54 -1.67
C LEU A 63 15.13 18.19 -0.23
N HIS A 64 14.22 17.23 -0.05
CA HIS A 64 13.81 16.70 1.26
C HIS A 64 14.98 16.13 2.11
N ARG A 65 16.14 15.83 1.50
CA ARG A 65 17.34 15.41 2.23
C ARG A 65 18.00 16.55 3.02
N ILE A 66 17.77 17.80 2.61
CA ILE A 66 18.29 18.99 3.29
C ILE A 66 17.36 19.37 4.43
N THR A 67 17.86 19.28 5.67
CA THR A 67 17.12 19.62 6.89
C THR A 67 17.62 20.88 7.59
N ASP A 68 18.67 21.52 7.05
CA ASP A 68 19.24 22.75 7.59
C ASP A 68 18.28 23.95 7.41
N PRO A 69 17.71 24.50 8.51
CA PRO A 69 16.75 25.59 8.42
C PRO A 69 17.33 26.87 7.84
N GLU A 70 18.62 27.16 8.05
CA GLU A 70 19.24 28.39 7.55
C GLU A 70 19.37 28.33 6.03
N ALA A 71 19.78 27.18 5.52
CA ALA A 71 19.91 26.96 4.09
C ALA A 71 18.56 27.07 3.36
N LEU A 72 17.51 26.48 3.94
CA LEU A 72 16.15 26.55 3.41
C LEU A 72 15.56 27.96 3.49
N ALA A 73 15.80 28.68 4.59
CA ALA A 73 15.36 30.07 4.75
C ALA A 73 15.97 30.98 3.68
N GLY A 74 17.24 30.77 3.32
CA GLY A 74 17.88 31.50 2.23
C GLY A 74 17.26 31.18 0.86
N LEU A 75 16.90 29.92 0.58
CA LEU A 75 16.20 29.56 -0.66
C LEU A 75 14.82 30.23 -0.73
N GLU A 76 14.06 30.22 0.36
CA GLU A 76 12.78 30.95 0.43
C GLU A 76 12.96 32.46 0.27
N PHE A 77 14.06 33.03 0.77
CA PHE A 77 14.36 34.43 0.59
C PHE A 77 14.54 34.77 -0.90
N LEU A 78 15.32 33.96 -1.63
CA LEU A 78 15.52 34.18 -3.07
C LEU A 78 14.21 34.09 -3.84
N LEU A 79 13.38 33.08 -3.57
CA LEU A 79 12.07 32.91 -4.22
C LEU A 79 11.17 34.14 -4.02
N ARG A 80 11.21 34.75 -2.83
CA ARG A 80 10.39 35.93 -2.50
C ARG A 80 10.88 37.22 -3.15
N HIS A 81 12.19 37.38 -3.30
CA HIS A 81 12.79 38.66 -3.70
C HIS A 81 13.34 38.69 -5.13
N ALA A 82 13.31 37.57 -5.85
CA ALA A 82 13.75 37.50 -7.25
C ALA A 82 12.67 37.97 -8.27
N GLU A 83 11.57 38.61 -7.83
CA GLU A 83 10.53 39.20 -8.70
C GLU A 83 10.04 38.29 -9.86
N GLN A 84 9.72 37.02 -9.56
CA GLN A 84 9.31 36.00 -10.55
C GLN A 84 10.37 35.66 -11.62
N ARG A 85 11.61 36.13 -11.47
CA ARG A 85 12.76 35.79 -12.30
C ARG A 85 13.48 34.51 -11.86
N LEU A 86 13.11 33.93 -10.73
CA LEU A 86 13.55 32.60 -10.32
C LEU A 86 12.34 31.66 -10.30
N ARG A 87 12.42 30.58 -11.08
CA ARG A 87 11.47 29.47 -11.06
C ARG A 87 12.16 28.26 -10.48
N LEU A 88 11.51 27.61 -9.53
CA LEU A 88 12.04 26.42 -8.87
C LEU A 88 11.17 25.22 -9.19
N VAL A 89 11.81 24.15 -9.66
CA VAL A 89 11.23 22.81 -9.80
C VAL A 89 11.93 21.92 -8.77
N VAL A 90 11.15 21.26 -7.94
CA VAL A 90 11.68 20.42 -6.86
C VAL A 90 11.19 18.99 -7.00
N GLY A 91 12.13 18.04 -6.99
CA GLY A 91 11.86 16.63 -6.73
C GLY A 91 11.98 16.34 -5.23
N ALA A 92 10.97 15.71 -4.64
CA ALA A 92 10.99 15.31 -3.24
C ALA A 92 10.10 14.09 -2.99
N ARG A 93 10.51 13.25 -2.03
CA ARG A 93 9.73 12.08 -1.59
C ARG A 93 8.82 12.37 -0.39
N ALA A 94 9.16 13.40 0.38
CA ALA A 94 8.45 13.86 1.55
C ALA A 94 7.93 15.29 1.36
N GLY A 95 7.08 15.74 2.27
CA GLY A 95 6.71 17.16 2.36
C GLY A 95 7.95 18.04 2.49
N LEU A 96 8.00 19.13 1.73
CA LEU A 96 9.13 20.04 1.76
C LEU A 96 9.07 20.94 3.01
N PRO A 97 10.19 21.12 3.73
CA PRO A 97 10.30 22.07 4.84
C PRO A 97 10.41 23.54 4.35
N LEU A 98 9.68 23.89 3.29
CA LEU A 98 9.52 25.24 2.77
C LEU A 98 8.13 25.74 3.16
N ALA A 99 7.94 27.06 3.23
CA ALA A 99 6.65 27.71 3.46
C ALA A 99 5.68 27.57 2.25
N VAL A 100 5.53 26.35 1.72
CA VAL A 100 4.72 25.98 0.55
C VAL A 100 3.27 26.44 0.66
N HIS A 101 2.71 26.49 1.87
CA HIS A 101 1.34 26.98 2.10
C HIS A 101 1.14 28.43 1.62
N ARG A 102 2.16 29.28 1.73
CA ARG A 102 2.08 30.66 1.24
C ARG A 102 2.06 30.71 -0.28
N LEU A 103 2.94 29.95 -0.94
CA LEU A 103 2.98 29.85 -2.39
C LEU A 103 1.67 29.28 -2.94
N ARG A 104 1.10 28.28 -2.24
CA ARG A 104 -0.20 27.70 -2.56
C ARG A 104 -1.34 28.74 -2.48
N LEU A 105 -1.38 29.55 -1.42
CA LEU A 105 -2.37 30.63 -1.29
C LEU A 105 -2.20 31.73 -2.34
N ALA A 106 -0.97 31.99 -2.79
CA ALA A 106 -0.68 32.97 -3.83
C ALA A 106 -0.97 32.44 -5.26
N GLY A 107 -1.26 31.14 -5.41
CA GLY A 107 -1.40 30.51 -6.74
C GLY A 107 -0.06 30.35 -7.47
N GLU A 108 1.06 30.42 -6.74
CA GLU A 108 2.44 30.36 -7.27
C GLU A 108 3.07 28.96 -7.12
N LEU A 109 2.26 27.97 -6.74
CA LEU A 109 2.68 26.58 -6.54
C LEU A 109 1.89 25.66 -7.47
N THR A 110 2.60 24.83 -8.22
CA THR A 110 2.05 23.66 -8.92
C THR A 110 2.64 22.42 -8.27
N GLU A 111 1.78 21.54 -7.76
CA GLU A 111 2.18 20.26 -7.18
C GLU A 111 1.78 19.16 -8.15
N VAL A 112 2.73 18.30 -8.49
CA VAL A 112 2.49 17.10 -9.29
C VAL A 112 2.62 15.92 -8.36
N GLY A 113 1.49 15.28 -8.04
CA GLY A 113 1.41 14.19 -7.08
C GLY A 113 1.84 12.83 -7.64
N PRO A 114 1.96 11.81 -6.79
CA PRO A 114 2.27 10.45 -7.22
C PRO A 114 1.24 9.89 -8.21
N ASP A 115 -0.04 10.24 -8.06
CA ASP A 115 -1.11 9.80 -8.97
C ASP A 115 -0.99 10.42 -10.37
N GLU A 116 -0.42 11.63 -10.49
CA GLU A 116 -0.15 12.29 -11.76
C GLU A 116 1.16 11.82 -12.41
N LEU A 117 2.12 11.35 -11.62
CA LEU A 117 3.37 10.75 -12.09
C LEU A 117 3.22 9.26 -12.44
N ALA A 118 2.15 8.62 -11.97
CA ALA A 118 1.86 7.22 -12.26
C ALA A 118 1.47 7.05 -13.73
N PHE A 119 2.13 6.12 -14.42
CA PHE A 119 1.89 5.91 -15.83
C PHE A 119 0.50 5.32 -16.08
N GLY A 120 -0.22 5.93 -17.02
CA GLY A 120 -1.44 5.38 -17.58
C GLY A 120 -1.18 4.24 -18.56
N ASP A 121 -2.25 3.54 -18.98
CA ASP A 121 -2.15 2.38 -19.89
C ASP A 121 -1.37 2.71 -21.19
N ASP A 122 -1.59 3.90 -21.76
CA ASP A 122 -0.90 4.35 -22.98
C ASP A 122 0.60 4.58 -22.74
N GLU A 123 0.97 5.23 -21.63
CA GLU A 123 2.38 5.46 -21.27
C GLU A 123 3.11 4.16 -20.92
N VAL A 124 2.40 3.19 -20.31
CA VAL A 124 2.93 1.83 -20.10
C VAL A 124 3.20 1.15 -21.43
N ALA A 125 2.26 1.22 -22.38
CA ALA A 125 2.44 0.63 -23.71
C ALA A 125 3.61 1.28 -24.47
N ASP A 126 3.75 2.60 -24.40
CA ASP A 126 4.85 3.34 -25.01
C ASP A 126 6.20 2.96 -24.40
N LEU A 127 6.29 2.87 -23.07
CA LEU A 127 7.50 2.44 -22.39
C LEU A 127 7.92 1.02 -22.77
N LEU A 128 6.97 0.08 -22.83
CA LEU A 128 7.22 -1.30 -23.26
C LEU A 128 7.70 -1.36 -24.71
N THR A 129 7.06 -0.59 -25.60
CA THR A 129 7.43 -0.50 -27.02
C THR A 129 8.83 0.07 -27.19
N ALA A 130 9.20 1.11 -26.45
CA ALA A 130 10.54 1.68 -26.42
C ALA A 130 11.60 0.66 -25.94
N HIS A 131 11.19 -0.33 -25.14
CA HIS A 131 12.05 -1.43 -24.70
C HIS A 131 12.02 -2.65 -25.64
N GLY A 132 11.30 -2.59 -26.76
CA GLY A 132 11.17 -3.68 -27.73
C GLY A 132 10.27 -4.82 -27.27
N VAL A 133 9.37 -4.56 -26.32
CA VAL A 133 8.42 -5.54 -25.77
C VAL A 133 7.04 -5.26 -26.32
N ALA A 134 6.43 -6.25 -26.98
CA ALA A 134 5.04 -6.19 -27.43
C ALA A 134 4.15 -6.99 -26.49
N LEU A 135 3.20 -6.32 -25.84
CA LEU A 135 2.18 -6.94 -25.02
C LEU A 135 0.78 -6.62 -25.57
N PRO A 136 -0.17 -7.57 -25.52
CA PRO A 136 -1.58 -7.26 -25.75
C PRO A 136 -2.08 -6.23 -24.74
N ALA A 137 -3.11 -5.46 -25.09
CA ALA A 137 -3.71 -4.45 -24.20
C ALA A 137 -4.12 -5.01 -22.83
N ALA A 138 -4.59 -6.27 -22.78
CA ALA A 138 -4.89 -6.94 -21.53
C ALA A 138 -3.63 -7.12 -20.64
N GLY A 139 -2.47 -7.45 -21.23
CA GLY A 139 -1.20 -7.57 -20.52
C GLY A 139 -0.67 -6.23 -20.03
N VAL A 140 -0.83 -5.16 -20.83
CA VAL A 140 -0.49 -3.78 -20.44
C VAL A 140 -1.30 -3.37 -19.22
N ARG A 141 -2.62 -3.51 -19.29
CA ARG A 141 -3.53 -3.19 -18.19
C ARG A 141 -3.22 -4.01 -16.94
N ARG A 142 -2.87 -5.30 -17.08
CA ARG A 142 -2.43 -6.13 -15.94
C ARG A 142 -1.16 -5.59 -15.28
N LEU A 143 -0.16 -5.19 -16.06
CA LEU A 143 1.05 -4.56 -15.50
C LEU A 143 0.74 -3.23 -14.84
N GLN A 144 -0.12 -2.41 -15.44
CA GLN A 144 -0.55 -1.14 -14.85
C GLN A 144 -1.25 -1.39 -13.50
N GLU A 145 -2.22 -2.31 -13.45
CA GLU A 145 -2.96 -2.67 -12.23
C GLU A 145 -2.01 -3.18 -11.12
N ARG A 146 -1.00 -4.00 -11.47
CA ARG A 146 -0.06 -4.55 -10.49
C ARG A 146 1.01 -3.58 -10.01
N THR A 147 1.45 -2.67 -10.88
CA THR A 147 2.46 -1.68 -10.53
C THR A 147 1.88 -0.38 -10.00
N GLY A 148 0.58 -0.15 -10.19
CA GLY A 148 -0.05 1.14 -9.98
C GLY A 148 0.56 2.23 -10.86
N GLY A 149 1.07 1.88 -12.06
CA GLY A 149 1.75 2.82 -12.95
C GLY A 149 3.17 3.21 -12.52
N TRP A 150 3.77 2.53 -11.53
CA TRP A 150 5.08 2.93 -11.01
C TRP A 150 6.22 2.73 -12.05
N PRO A 151 6.88 3.81 -12.53
CA PRO A 151 7.80 3.71 -13.67
C PRO A 151 9.01 2.81 -13.44
N ALA A 152 9.55 2.76 -12.21
CA ALA A 152 10.69 1.91 -11.90
C ALA A 152 10.32 0.42 -12.00
N ALA A 153 9.19 0.01 -11.44
CA ALA A 153 8.70 -1.36 -11.57
C ALA A 153 8.35 -1.72 -13.01
N LEU A 154 7.72 -0.81 -13.75
CA LEU A 154 7.44 -1.02 -15.17
C LEU A 154 8.72 -1.19 -16.00
N ARG A 155 9.80 -0.47 -15.66
CA ARG A 155 11.11 -0.65 -16.28
C ARG A 155 11.71 -2.01 -15.94
N PHE A 156 11.63 -2.47 -14.69
CA PHE A 156 12.04 -3.83 -14.33
C PHE A 156 11.23 -4.88 -15.09
N ALA A 157 9.90 -4.70 -15.20
CA ALA A 157 9.05 -5.57 -15.99
C ALA A 157 9.49 -5.60 -17.46
N ALA A 158 9.73 -4.43 -18.07
CA ALA A 158 10.18 -4.32 -19.46
C ALA A 158 11.53 -5.03 -19.69
N LEU A 159 12.48 -4.91 -18.75
CA LEU A 159 13.76 -5.60 -18.83
C LEU A 159 13.60 -7.12 -18.71
N ALA A 160 12.77 -7.59 -17.79
CA ALA A 160 12.55 -9.02 -17.54
C ALA A 160 11.68 -9.71 -18.61
N LEU A 161 10.84 -8.95 -19.32
CA LEU A 161 10.01 -9.45 -20.42
C LEU A 161 10.81 -9.70 -21.71
N ARG A 162 12.00 -9.10 -21.85
CA ARG A 162 12.85 -9.32 -23.02
C ARG A 162 13.28 -10.78 -23.09
N GLY A 163 12.87 -11.46 -24.16
CA GLY A 163 13.20 -12.85 -24.40
C GLY A 163 12.32 -13.86 -23.66
N GLN A 164 11.24 -13.42 -23.01
CA GLN A 164 10.26 -14.35 -22.43
C GLN A 164 9.45 -15.02 -23.56
N PRO A 165 9.23 -16.36 -23.48
CA PRO A 165 8.46 -17.10 -24.48
C PRO A 165 6.96 -16.78 -24.41
N ASP A 166 6.44 -16.40 -23.24
CA ASP A 166 5.05 -15.99 -23.02
C ASP A 166 4.99 -14.71 -22.16
N PRO A 167 5.13 -13.53 -22.79
CA PRO A 167 5.09 -12.24 -22.11
C PRO A 167 3.79 -11.98 -21.34
N ALA A 168 2.65 -12.44 -21.87
CA ALA A 168 1.34 -12.18 -21.27
C ALA A 168 1.17 -12.93 -19.94
N ARG A 169 1.52 -14.22 -19.92
CA ARG A 169 1.50 -15.03 -18.69
C ARG A 169 2.52 -14.52 -17.66
N TRP A 170 3.66 -14.01 -18.10
CA TRP A 170 4.66 -13.43 -17.20
C TRP A 170 4.14 -12.14 -16.55
N ALA A 171 3.51 -11.26 -17.34
CA ALA A 171 2.90 -10.03 -16.84
C ALA A 171 1.85 -10.29 -15.75
N GLU A 172 1.08 -11.39 -15.85
CA GLU A 172 0.15 -11.80 -14.79
C GLU A 172 0.85 -12.12 -13.46
N GLN A 173 2.07 -12.65 -13.52
CA GLN A 173 2.86 -13.09 -12.35
C GLN A 173 3.82 -12.02 -11.83
N PHE A 174 3.96 -10.88 -12.51
CA PHE A 174 4.87 -9.79 -12.12
C PHE A 174 4.51 -9.10 -10.79
N GLY A 175 5.22 -9.40 -9.71
CA GLY A 175 5.02 -8.82 -8.39
C GLY A 175 6.25 -8.21 -7.77
N GLY A 176 6.07 -7.62 -6.59
CA GLY A 176 7.18 -7.08 -5.81
C GLY A 176 8.10 -8.12 -5.19
N ASP A 177 7.73 -9.41 -5.27
CA ASP A 177 8.55 -10.56 -4.88
C ASP A 177 9.58 -10.97 -5.96
N GLN A 178 9.48 -10.41 -7.18
CA GLN A 178 10.45 -10.64 -8.25
C GLN A 178 11.85 -10.14 -7.83
N PRO A 179 12.94 -10.87 -8.11
CA PRO A 179 14.27 -10.59 -7.55
C PRO A 179 14.76 -9.15 -7.73
N ASP A 180 14.63 -8.58 -8.93
CA ASP A 180 15.11 -7.22 -9.24
C ASP A 180 14.27 -6.14 -8.54
N VAL A 181 12.95 -6.28 -8.59
CA VAL A 181 12.02 -5.34 -7.92
C VAL A 181 12.21 -5.42 -6.41
N ALA A 182 12.32 -6.63 -5.87
CA ALA A 182 12.54 -6.88 -4.47
C ALA A 182 13.91 -6.35 -4.00
N GLY A 183 14.95 -6.50 -4.81
CA GLY A 183 16.27 -5.91 -4.57
C GLY A 183 16.19 -4.40 -4.44
N TYR A 184 15.62 -3.73 -5.45
CA TYR A 184 15.42 -2.29 -5.44
C TYR A 184 14.58 -1.82 -4.25
N LEU A 185 13.44 -2.46 -3.96
CA LEU A 185 12.60 -2.09 -2.82
C LEU A 185 13.37 -2.23 -1.48
N ARG A 186 14.21 -3.24 -1.32
CA ARG A 186 15.01 -3.39 -0.08
C ARG A 186 16.12 -2.36 0.03
N GLU A 187 16.84 -2.13 -1.06
CA GLU A 187 18.09 -1.36 -1.06
C GLU A 187 17.84 0.15 -1.21
N GLU A 188 16.82 0.56 -1.97
CA GLU A 188 16.57 1.97 -2.31
C GLU A 188 15.34 2.56 -1.60
N VAL A 189 14.37 1.71 -1.24
CA VAL A 189 13.10 2.17 -0.63
C VAL A 189 13.09 1.92 0.87
N LEU A 190 13.48 0.72 1.32
CA LEU A 190 13.41 0.32 2.73
C LEU A 190 14.71 0.56 3.52
N ALA A 191 15.86 0.70 2.86
CA ALA A 191 17.16 0.80 3.53
C ALA A 191 17.31 2.05 4.42
N GLY A 192 16.61 3.13 4.07
CA GLY A 192 16.62 4.38 4.82
C GLY A 192 15.70 4.39 6.05
N LEU A 193 14.85 3.38 6.22
CA LEU A 193 13.92 3.32 7.33
C LEU A 193 14.62 2.89 8.62
N ASP A 194 14.18 3.48 9.74
CA ASP A 194 14.54 3.00 11.06
C ASP A 194 14.08 1.53 11.23
N PRO A 195 14.87 0.67 11.90
CA PRO A 195 14.52 -0.74 12.10
C PRO A 195 13.12 -0.95 12.73
N ASP A 196 12.70 -0.06 13.62
CA ASP A 196 11.40 -0.16 14.28
C ASP A 196 10.26 0.16 13.30
N ALA A 197 10.43 1.21 12.48
CA ALA A 197 9.46 1.56 11.45
C ALA A 197 9.34 0.45 10.41
N ARG A 198 10.45 -0.20 10.06
CA ARG A 198 10.46 -1.34 9.15
C ARG A 198 9.73 -2.56 9.75
N ASP A 199 9.90 -2.84 11.04
CA ASP A 199 9.16 -3.93 11.69
C ASP A 199 7.66 -3.64 11.78
N VAL A 200 7.27 -2.39 12.11
CA VAL A 200 5.87 -1.94 12.05
C VAL A 200 5.28 -2.16 10.67
N LEU A 201 5.97 -1.71 9.62
CA LEU A 201 5.55 -1.88 8.24
C LEU A 201 5.39 -3.37 7.90
N ARG A 202 6.41 -4.20 8.19
CA ARG A 202 6.40 -5.63 7.89
C ARG A 202 5.27 -6.36 8.61
N ARG A 203 5.14 -6.21 9.93
CA ARG A 203 4.10 -6.90 10.71
C ARG A 203 2.70 -6.43 10.35
N SER A 204 2.53 -5.16 10.02
CA SER A 204 1.24 -4.61 9.62
C SER A 204 0.72 -5.19 8.31
N THR A 205 1.59 -5.61 7.39
CA THR A 205 1.17 -6.25 6.12
C THR A 205 0.52 -7.61 6.29
N VAL A 206 0.43 -8.18 7.50
CA VAL A 206 -0.44 -9.33 7.74
C VAL A 206 -1.91 -9.00 7.42
N ALA A 207 -2.29 -7.72 7.50
CA ALA A 207 -3.60 -7.20 7.13
C ALA A 207 -3.52 -6.31 5.88
N ASP A 208 -4.58 -6.32 5.06
CA ASP A 208 -4.65 -5.52 3.83
C ASP A 208 -4.63 -4.00 4.09
N ALA A 209 -5.18 -3.60 5.23
CA ALA A 209 -5.14 -2.25 5.74
C ALA A 209 -4.89 -2.30 7.23
N VAL A 210 -4.24 -1.27 7.77
CA VAL A 210 -3.88 -1.18 9.18
C VAL A 210 -4.25 0.19 9.74
N CYS A 211 -4.75 0.24 10.96
CA CYS A 211 -4.83 1.47 11.75
C CYS A 211 -3.91 1.36 12.96
N ALA A 212 -3.67 2.47 13.67
CA ALA A 212 -2.74 2.50 14.80
C ALA A 212 -3.00 1.40 15.83
N GLY A 213 -4.26 1.23 16.26
CA GLY A 213 -4.61 0.20 17.26
C GLY A 213 -4.34 -1.23 16.80
N LEU A 214 -4.52 -1.53 15.50
CA LEU A 214 -4.19 -2.85 14.96
C LEU A 214 -2.66 -3.04 14.87
N ALA A 215 -1.93 -2.02 14.42
CA ALA A 215 -0.48 -2.07 14.37
C ALA A 215 0.13 -2.24 15.77
N ASP A 216 -0.38 -1.55 16.78
CA ASP A 216 0.01 -1.73 18.19
C ASP A 216 -0.24 -3.16 18.65
N ALA A 217 -1.41 -3.73 18.35
CA ALA A 217 -1.73 -5.12 18.68
C ALA A 217 -0.79 -6.13 18.01
N LEU A 218 -0.41 -5.90 16.75
CA LEU A 218 0.48 -6.78 15.99
C LEU A 218 1.94 -6.69 16.44
N THR A 219 2.41 -5.48 16.70
CA THR A 219 3.81 -5.21 17.02
C THR A 219 4.11 -5.30 18.52
N GLY A 220 3.10 -5.13 19.37
CA GLY A 220 3.24 -4.97 20.82
C GLY A 220 3.67 -3.56 21.23
N ARG A 221 3.60 -2.58 20.32
CA ARG A 221 3.96 -1.18 20.56
C ARG A 221 2.77 -0.35 21.04
N THR A 222 3.02 0.92 21.35
CA THR A 222 2.00 1.91 21.73
C THR A 222 2.13 3.23 20.95
N ASP A 223 3.07 3.30 20.02
CA ASP A 223 3.42 4.48 19.23
C ASP A 223 3.22 4.23 17.72
N ALA A 224 2.46 3.20 17.34
CA ALA A 224 2.26 2.86 15.94
C ALA A 224 1.55 3.96 15.15
N GLU A 225 0.79 4.85 15.81
CA GLU A 225 0.19 6.01 15.15
C GLU A 225 1.26 6.92 14.52
N GLN A 226 2.31 7.25 15.27
CA GLN A 226 3.40 8.10 14.78
C GLN A 226 4.22 7.38 13.71
N ALA A 227 4.48 6.08 13.90
CA ALA A 227 5.21 5.27 12.92
C ALA A 227 4.44 5.18 11.57
N LEU A 228 3.14 4.89 11.61
CA LEU A 228 2.30 4.83 10.41
C LEU A 228 2.17 6.19 9.73
N ALA A 229 2.03 7.28 10.50
CA ALA A 229 2.00 8.63 9.96
C ALA A 229 3.32 9.00 9.27
N GLY A 230 4.46 8.67 9.87
CA GLY A 230 5.79 8.88 9.25
C GLY A 230 5.97 8.05 7.98
N LEU A 231 5.55 6.78 7.99
CA LEU A 231 5.59 5.90 6.81
C LEU A 231 4.69 6.41 5.66
N ALA A 232 3.56 7.03 5.98
CA ALA A 232 2.66 7.62 4.99
C ALA A 232 3.15 8.99 4.49
N GLY A 233 3.75 9.80 5.37
CA GLY A 233 4.22 11.15 5.05
C GLY A 233 5.60 11.17 4.41
N ASP A 234 6.64 10.84 5.16
CA ASP A 234 8.04 11.05 4.76
C ASP A 234 8.52 10.02 3.72
N GLY A 235 7.95 8.81 3.79
CA GLY A 235 8.33 7.71 2.89
C GLY A 235 7.38 7.52 1.69
N GLY A 236 6.17 8.07 1.73
CA GLY A 236 5.11 7.74 0.77
C GLY A 236 4.83 6.23 0.66
N LEU A 237 5.21 5.45 1.68
CA LEU A 237 5.19 3.98 1.65
C LEU A 237 3.82 3.41 2.00
N LEU A 238 2.97 4.22 2.60
CA LEU A 238 1.59 3.88 2.94
C LEU A 238 0.65 4.93 2.38
N ARG A 239 -0.45 4.47 1.78
CA ARG A 239 -1.57 5.34 1.43
C ARG A 239 -2.51 5.44 2.62
N ARG A 240 -2.87 6.67 2.99
CA ARG A 240 -3.78 6.96 4.09
C ARG A 240 -5.19 7.16 3.54
N ASP A 241 -6.16 6.44 4.10
CA ASP A 241 -7.58 6.61 3.82
C ASP A 241 -8.15 7.80 4.63
N ASP A 242 -9.25 8.41 4.17
CA ASP A 242 -9.87 9.60 4.79
C ASP A 242 -10.72 9.32 6.05
N SER A 243 -10.68 8.09 6.56
CA SER A 243 -11.45 7.67 7.74
C SER A 243 -10.95 8.27 9.06
N ARG A 244 -11.78 8.21 10.10
CA ARG A 244 -11.39 8.56 11.48
C ARG A 244 -11.73 7.41 12.44
N PRO A 245 -10.72 6.77 13.07
CA PRO A 245 -9.28 6.93 12.84
C PRO A 245 -8.85 6.55 11.40
N PRO A 246 -7.69 7.05 10.93
CA PRO A 246 -7.20 6.74 9.58
C PRO A 246 -6.78 5.28 9.47
N TRP A 247 -7.06 4.69 8.30
CA TRP A 247 -6.50 3.42 7.88
C TRP A 247 -5.39 3.65 6.86
N TYR A 248 -4.43 2.75 6.83
CA TYR A 248 -3.25 2.82 5.99
C TYR A 248 -3.14 1.55 5.15
N ARG A 249 -2.85 1.71 3.86
CA ARG A 249 -2.71 0.62 2.90
C ARG A 249 -1.33 0.63 2.29
N CYS A 250 -0.72 -0.55 2.26
CA CYS A 250 0.55 -0.75 1.59
C CYS A 250 0.33 -0.83 0.06
N PRO A 251 1.13 -0.13 -0.77
CA PRO A 251 1.12 -0.31 -2.22
C PRO A 251 1.40 -1.76 -2.61
N ALA A 252 0.75 -2.24 -3.68
CA ALA A 252 0.71 -3.67 -4.03
C ALA A 252 2.08 -4.34 -4.14
N LEU A 253 3.04 -3.71 -4.83
CA LEU A 253 4.40 -4.27 -4.97
C LEU A 253 5.13 -4.33 -3.63
N LEU A 254 4.98 -3.32 -2.79
CA LEU A 254 5.58 -3.33 -1.46
C LEU A 254 4.92 -4.39 -0.57
N ALA A 255 3.60 -4.56 -0.67
CA ALA A 255 2.87 -5.61 0.02
C ALA A 255 3.31 -7.01 -0.44
N ASP A 256 3.51 -7.25 -1.74
CA ASP A 256 4.02 -8.52 -2.28
C ASP A 256 5.39 -8.88 -1.67
N LEU A 257 6.31 -7.92 -1.62
CA LEU A 257 7.62 -8.08 -0.99
C LEU A 257 7.46 -8.43 0.50
N LEU A 258 6.69 -7.65 1.24
CA LEU A 258 6.55 -7.79 2.69
C LEU A 258 5.82 -9.08 3.06
N HIS A 259 4.83 -9.52 2.28
CA HIS A 259 4.21 -10.84 2.42
C HIS A 259 5.23 -11.97 2.19
N ALA A 260 6.10 -11.85 1.19
CA ALA A 260 7.17 -12.82 0.96
C ALA A 260 8.19 -12.83 2.11
N GLU A 261 8.45 -11.69 2.77
CA GLU A 261 9.26 -11.61 3.98
C GLU A 261 8.55 -12.21 5.21
N LEU A 262 7.25 -11.96 5.39
CA LEU A 262 6.43 -12.56 6.45
C LEU A 262 6.38 -14.09 6.32
N GLY A 263 6.26 -14.62 5.10
CA GLY A 263 6.27 -16.06 4.83
C GLY A 263 7.59 -16.76 5.16
N ARG A 264 8.68 -16.01 5.37
CA ARG A 264 9.98 -16.54 5.82
C ARG A 264 10.12 -16.57 7.35
N LEU A 265 9.15 -16.04 8.09
CA LEU A 265 9.18 -16.10 9.54
C LEU A 265 9.04 -17.53 10.07
N PRO A 266 9.52 -17.80 11.30
CA PRO A 266 9.15 -19.02 12.00
C PRO A 266 7.62 -19.17 12.04
N ALA A 267 7.13 -20.38 11.78
CA ALA A 267 5.69 -20.64 11.69
C ALA A 267 4.90 -20.21 12.94
N ASP A 268 5.52 -20.32 14.12
CA ASP A 268 4.91 -19.86 15.37
C ASP A 268 4.74 -18.34 15.47
N GLU A 269 5.69 -17.56 14.93
CA GLU A 269 5.60 -16.10 14.94
C GLU A 269 4.53 -15.62 13.97
N LEU A 270 4.48 -16.18 12.75
CA LEU A 270 3.44 -15.85 11.78
C LEU A 270 2.05 -16.24 12.30
N ARG A 271 1.95 -17.40 12.95
CA ARG A 271 0.73 -17.84 13.63
C ARG A 271 0.30 -16.82 14.68
N ASP A 272 1.21 -16.41 15.58
CA ASP A 272 0.91 -15.43 16.63
C ASP A 272 0.41 -14.09 16.06
N LEU A 273 0.99 -13.60 14.97
CA LEU A 273 0.52 -12.40 14.27
C LEU A 273 -0.93 -12.54 13.80
N HIS A 274 -1.28 -13.66 13.17
CA HIS A 274 -2.66 -13.93 12.77
C HIS A 274 -3.60 -14.03 13.98
N LEU A 275 -3.18 -14.63 15.09
CA LEU A 275 -4.02 -14.72 16.29
C LEU A 275 -4.24 -13.37 16.97
N ARG A 276 -3.23 -12.50 17.00
CA ARG A 276 -3.35 -11.11 17.49
C ARG A 276 -4.30 -10.29 16.61
N ALA A 277 -4.17 -10.39 15.29
CA ALA A 277 -5.10 -9.76 14.35
C ALA A 277 -6.54 -10.27 14.57
N ALA A 278 -6.73 -11.58 14.71
CA ALA A 278 -8.03 -12.19 14.97
C ALA A 278 -8.63 -11.71 16.31
N GLY A 279 -7.78 -11.57 17.33
CA GLY A 279 -8.00 -10.86 18.58
C GLY A 279 -8.65 -9.51 18.37
N TRP A 280 -7.84 -8.61 17.82
CA TRP A 280 -8.15 -7.22 17.65
C TRP A 280 -9.40 -6.99 16.79
N TYR A 281 -9.53 -7.69 15.66
CA TYR A 281 -10.68 -7.55 14.78
C TYR A 281 -11.99 -8.00 15.45
N ALA A 282 -11.97 -9.06 16.26
CA ALA A 282 -13.15 -9.51 16.99
C ALA A 282 -13.62 -8.45 18.00
N ASP A 283 -12.69 -7.86 18.74
CA ASP A 283 -12.97 -6.84 19.76
C ASP A 283 -13.43 -5.51 19.14
N ASN A 284 -13.03 -5.23 17.90
CA ASN A 284 -13.41 -4.03 17.15
C ASN A 284 -14.60 -4.25 16.20
N GLY A 285 -15.36 -5.34 16.36
CA GLY A 285 -16.61 -5.56 15.63
C GLY A 285 -16.42 -5.87 14.14
N ARG A 286 -15.28 -6.44 13.75
CA ARG A 286 -14.96 -6.84 12.37
C ARG A 286 -14.86 -8.38 12.26
N PRO A 287 -15.99 -9.11 12.32
CA PRO A 287 -15.96 -10.57 12.44
C PRO A 287 -15.40 -11.27 11.20
N ALA A 288 -15.54 -10.69 10.00
CA ALA A 288 -15.04 -11.30 8.76
C ALA A 288 -13.51 -11.40 8.75
N GLU A 289 -12.84 -10.31 9.07
CA GLU A 289 -11.40 -10.26 9.22
C GLU A 289 -10.95 -11.13 10.39
N ALA A 290 -11.66 -11.07 11.51
CA ALA A 290 -11.35 -11.91 12.67
C ALA A 290 -11.38 -13.40 12.32
N LEU A 291 -12.41 -13.84 11.59
CA LEU A 291 -12.55 -15.21 11.13
C LEU A 291 -11.41 -15.61 10.19
N ARG A 292 -11.11 -14.77 9.19
CA ARG A 292 -10.02 -15.03 8.24
C ARG A 292 -8.69 -15.21 8.96
N HIS A 293 -8.37 -14.32 9.88
CA HIS A 293 -7.12 -14.39 10.65
C HIS A 293 -7.12 -15.58 11.63
N ALA A 294 -8.26 -15.95 12.23
CA ALA A 294 -8.34 -17.16 13.07
C ALA A 294 -8.07 -18.43 12.25
N LEU A 295 -8.62 -18.52 11.03
CA LEU A 295 -8.35 -19.63 10.10
C LEU A 295 -6.87 -19.64 9.66
N ALA A 296 -6.31 -18.49 9.29
CA ALA A 296 -4.91 -18.38 8.89
C ALA A 296 -3.92 -18.72 10.02
N GLY A 297 -4.25 -18.38 11.27
CA GLY A 297 -3.50 -18.76 12.46
C GLY A 297 -3.76 -20.18 12.97
N GLY A 298 -4.67 -20.93 12.34
CA GLY A 298 -5.01 -22.30 12.75
C GLY A 298 -5.79 -22.40 14.08
N ASP A 299 -6.37 -21.31 14.58
CA ASP A 299 -7.25 -21.32 15.75
C ASP A 299 -8.68 -21.70 15.33
N HIS A 300 -8.84 -23.01 15.07
CA HIS A 300 -10.08 -23.59 14.58
C HIS A 300 -11.24 -23.42 15.56
N ASP A 301 -10.98 -23.53 16.86
CA ASP A 301 -12.01 -23.41 17.89
C ASP A 301 -12.55 -21.97 17.93
N ARG A 302 -11.67 -20.96 17.83
CA ARG A 302 -12.09 -19.56 17.71
C ARG A 302 -12.81 -19.28 16.40
N ALA A 303 -12.34 -19.83 15.27
CA ALA A 303 -12.97 -19.66 13.97
C ALA A 303 -14.42 -20.18 13.96
N ALA A 304 -14.65 -21.38 14.48
CA ALA A 304 -15.98 -21.95 14.63
C ALA A 304 -16.85 -21.11 15.58
N ALA A 305 -16.33 -20.70 16.73
CA ALA A 305 -17.06 -19.86 17.68
C ALA A 305 -17.46 -18.49 17.08
N LEU A 306 -16.55 -17.82 16.38
CA LEU A 306 -16.81 -16.56 15.68
C LEU A 306 -17.92 -16.71 14.64
N PHE A 307 -17.84 -17.76 13.81
CA PHE A 307 -18.88 -18.04 12.82
C PHE A 307 -20.23 -18.25 13.49
N VAL A 308 -20.27 -19.13 14.48
CA VAL A 308 -21.48 -19.51 15.20
C VAL A 308 -22.15 -18.31 15.92
N ALA A 309 -21.35 -17.35 16.39
CA ALA A 309 -21.82 -16.15 17.08
C ALA A 309 -22.19 -15.00 16.12
N ARG A 310 -21.50 -14.84 14.99
CA ARG A 310 -21.57 -13.65 14.11
C ARG A 310 -21.92 -13.99 12.65
N TRP A 311 -22.50 -15.16 12.39
CA TRP A 311 -22.83 -15.62 11.04
C TRP A 311 -23.60 -14.61 10.17
N PRO A 312 -24.55 -13.76 10.67
CA PRO A 312 -25.27 -12.84 9.80
C PRO A 312 -24.35 -11.79 9.15
N GLU A 313 -23.27 -11.40 9.82
CA GLU A 313 -22.27 -10.43 9.32
C GLU A 313 -21.23 -11.10 8.41
N LEU A 314 -21.07 -12.42 8.54
CA LEU A 314 -20.14 -13.24 7.75
C LEU A 314 -20.74 -13.71 6.44
N VAL A 315 -22.01 -13.40 6.22
CA VAL A 315 -22.83 -13.85 5.09
C VAL A 315 -23.50 -12.60 4.48
N PRO A 316 -22.69 -11.63 3.97
CA PRO A 316 -23.18 -10.32 3.59
C PRO A 316 -24.09 -10.38 2.35
N TYR A 317 -24.96 -9.37 2.24
CA TYR A 317 -25.85 -9.19 1.09
C TYR A 317 -25.05 -8.84 -0.18
N ASP A 318 -23.96 -8.08 -0.03
CA ASP A 318 -23.12 -7.60 -1.11
C ASP A 318 -21.81 -8.37 -1.20
N ARG A 319 -21.26 -8.47 -2.41
CA ARG A 319 -19.90 -8.98 -2.63
C ARG A 319 -18.90 -7.94 -2.13
N GLU A 320 -18.46 -8.10 -0.89
CA GLU A 320 -17.18 -7.56 -0.47
C GLU A 320 -16.11 -8.53 -0.99
N THR A 321 -15.23 -8.10 -1.89
CA THR A 321 -14.08 -8.93 -2.30
C THR A 321 -12.97 -8.64 -1.28
N PRO A 322 -12.73 -9.50 -0.28
CA PRO A 322 -11.62 -9.29 0.63
C PRO A 322 -10.31 -9.41 -0.16
N ALA A 323 -9.38 -8.48 0.05
CA ALA A 323 -8.07 -8.52 -0.60
C ALA A 323 -7.20 -9.64 0.02
N GLY A 324 -6.20 -10.13 -0.71
CA GLY A 324 -5.26 -11.13 -0.20
C GLY A 324 -5.61 -12.60 -0.43
N ARG A 325 -4.62 -13.47 -0.19
CA ARG A 325 -4.69 -14.91 -0.45
C ARG A 325 -5.60 -15.60 0.57
N PRO A 326 -6.48 -16.53 0.16
CA PRO A 326 -7.35 -17.20 1.10
C PRO A 326 -6.54 -18.10 2.07
N PRO A 327 -6.97 -18.22 3.33
CA PRO A 327 -6.29 -19.04 4.33
C PRO A 327 -6.26 -20.51 3.91
N ALA A 328 -5.23 -21.23 4.37
CA ALA A 328 -5.13 -22.66 4.14
C ALA A 328 -6.35 -23.38 4.76
N PRO A 329 -6.95 -24.37 4.06
CA PRO A 329 -8.07 -25.10 4.62
C PRO A 329 -7.61 -25.93 5.84
N PRO A 330 -8.45 -26.05 6.88
CA PRO A 330 -8.13 -26.88 8.04
C PRO A 330 -8.04 -28.37 7.65
N PRO A 331 -7.32 -29.19 8.43
CA PRO A 331 -7.27 -30.62 8.20
C PRO A 331 -8.67 -31.24 8.32
N PRO A 332 -9.03 -32.24 7.49
CA PRO A 332 -10.34 -32.87 7.52
C PRO A 332 -10.76 -33.40 8.90
N GLU A 333 -9.78 -33.81 9.72
CA GLU A 333 -9.98 -34.27 11.10
C GLU A 333 -10.60 -33.17 11.98
N ALA A 334 -10.16 -31.91 11.81
CA ALA A 334 -10.68 -30.78 12.56
C ALA A 334 -12.13 -30.47 12.19
N VAL A 335 -12.46 -30.51 10.89
CA VAL A 335 -13.84 -30.33 10.40
C VAL A 335 -14.76 -31.45 10.88
N ARG A 336 -14.26 -32.70 10.94
CA ARG A 336 -15.03 -33.82 11.52
C ARG A 336 -15.28 -33.67 13.02
N ARG A 337 -14.32 -33.09 13.76
CA ARG A 337 -14.46 -32.81 15.20
C ARG A 337 -15.48 -31.68 15.43
N ASP A 338 -15.43 -30.64 14.62
CA ASP A 338 -16.30 -29.47 14.74
C ASP A 338 -16.83 -29.04 13.36
N PRO A 339 -18.00 -29.56 12.94
CA PRO A 339 -18.58 -29.27 11.62
C PRO A 339 -18.81 -27.78 11.36
N GLU A 340 -19.07 -26.99 12.41
CA GLU A 340 -19.21 -25.54 12.35
C GLU A 340 -17.95 -24.83 11.80
N LEU A 341 -16.76 -25.42 11.96
CA LEU A 341 -15.53 -24.96 11.31
C LEU A 341 -15.60 -25.04 9.79
N GLY A 342 -16.22 -26.09 9.25
CA GLY A 342 -16.42 -26.24 7.81
C GLY A 342 -17.35 -25.17 7.24
N LEU A 343 -18.39 -24.78 8.01
CA LEU A 343 -19.24 -23.65 7.65
C LEU A 343 -18.49 -22.31 7.70
N ALA A 344 -17.62 -22.14 8.69
CA ALA A 344 -16.76 -20.97 8.80
C ALA A 344 -15.82 -20.84 7.58
N CYS A 345 -15.19 -21.93 7.15
CA CYS A 345 -14.38 -21.98 5.92
C CYS A 345 -15.21 -21.65 4.68
N ALA A 346 -16.41 -22.22 4.57
CA ALA A 346 -17.31 -21.96 3.46
C ALA A 346 -17.72 -20.48 3.39
N ALA A 347 -18.01 -19.85 4.54
CA ALA A 347 -18.34 -18.42 4.60
C ALA A 347 -17.15 -17.54 4.19
N GLU A 348 -15.93 -17.85 4.63
CA GLU A 348 -14.72 -17.13 4.23
C GLU A 348 -14.50 -17.21 2.71
N ARG A 349 -14.62 -18.41 2.12
CA ARG A 349 -14.50 -18.61 0.66
C ARG A 349 -15.60 -17.92 -0.14
N ALA A 350 -16.83 -17.95 0.36
CA ALA A 350 -17.96 -17.28 -0.26
C ALA A 350 -17.74 -15.76 -0.32
N ARG A 351 -17.25 -15.17 0.78
CA ARG A 351 -16.84 -13.76 0.81
C ARG A 351 -15.69 -13.48 -0.15
N GLY A 352 -14.70 -14.37 -0.23
CA GLY A 352 -13.63 -14.32 -1.23
C GLY A 352 -14.08 -14.42 -2.71
N GLY A 353 -15.36 -14.65 -2.98
CA GLY A 353 -15.90 -14.84 -4.33
C GLY A 353 -15.68 -16.24 -4.91
N ASP A 354 -15.08 -17.16 -4.15
CA ASP A 354 -14.86 -18.55 -4.55
C ASP A 354 -16.04 -19.43 -4.14
N ALA A 355 -17.15 -19.27 -4.88
CA ALA A 355 -18.38 -20.02 -4.64
C ALA A 355 -18.18 -21.54 -4.77
N THR A 356 -17.24 -21.98 -5.60
CA THR A 356 -16.95 -23.41 -5.82
C THR A 356 -16.27 -24.02 -4.59
N ALA A 357 -15.21 -23.39 -4.07
CA ALA A 357 -14.56 -23.85 -2.84
C ALA A 357 -15.50 -23.75 -1.63
N ALA A 358 -16.31 -22.69 -1.56
CA ALA A 358 -17.31 -22.53 -0.52
C ALA A 358 -18.33 -23.67 -0.52
N ALA A 359 -18.87 -24.04 -1.69
CA ALA A 359 -19.77 -25.18 -1.83
C ALA A 359 -19.08 -26.53 -1.51
N GLY A 360 -17.77 -26.64 -1.74
CA GLY A 360 -16.96 -27.77 -1.28
C GLY A 360 -16.97 -27.90 0.24
N HIS A 361 -16.53 -26.85 0.94
CA HIS A 361 -16.48 -26.84 2.40
C HIS A 361 -17.85 -27.01 3.07
N LEU A 362 -18.91 -26.47 2.46
CA LEU A 362 -20.28 -26.65 2.94
C LEU A 362 -20.69 -28.13 2.88
N ARG A 363 -20.39 -28.84 1.79
CA ARG A 363 -20.69 -30.28 1.66
C ARG A 363 -19.94 -31.10 2.70
N ASP A 364 -18.66 -30.81 2.90
CA ASP A 364 -17.84 -31.51 3.90
C ASP A 364 -18.38 -31.29 5.32
N ALA A 365 -18.81 -30.06 5.63
CA ALA A 365 -19.43 -29.73 6.91
C ALA A 365 -20.75 -30.48 7.13
N VAL A 366 -21.62 -30.55 6.11
CA VAL A 366 -22.90 -31.27 6.17
C VAL A 366 -22.69 -32.77 6.37
N GLU A 367 -21.68 -33.36 5.72
CA GLU A 367 -21.34 -34.78 5.91
C GLU A 367 -20.85 -35.04 7.34
N ALA A 368 -19.95 -34.18 7.86
CA ALA A 368 -19.45 -34.27 9.23
C ALA A 368 -20.55 -34.09 10.29
N ALA A 369 -21.57 -33.26 10.01
CA ALA A 369 -22.65 -32.96 10.94
C ALA A 369 -23.64 -34.10 11.19
N ARG A 370 -23.60 -35.19 10.41
CA ARG A 370 -24.51 -36.35 10.57
C ARG A 370 -24.43 -37.00 11.95
N THR A 371 -23.29 -36.90 12.60
CA THR A 371 -23.01 -37.48 13.93
C THR A 371 -23.30 -36.53 15.09
N LEU A 372 -23.71 -35.27 14.83
CA LEU A 372 -23.97 -34.28 15.88
C LEU A 372 -25.21 -34.61 16.73
N PRO A 373 -25.20 -34.32 18.05
CA PRO A 373 -26.39 -34.39 18.90
C PRO A 373 -27.53 -33.48 18.40
N ALA A 374 -28.78 -33.91 18.62
CA ALA A 374 -30.00 -33.23 18.14
C ALA A 374 -30.04 -31.69 18.35
N PRO A 375 -29.75 -31.13 19.55
CA PRO A 375 -29.84 -29.68 19.75
C PRO A 375 -28.78 -28.88 18.96
N ARG A 376 -27.57 -29.44 18.78
CA ARG A 376 -26.54 -28.83 17.93
C ARG A 376 -26.91 -28.93 16.45
N ARG A 377 -27.52 -30.05 16.04
CA ARG A 377 -27.92 -30.32 14.65
C ARG A 377 -28.95 -29.32 14.12
N ASP A 378 -29.92 -28.91 14.94
CA ASP A 378 -30.95 -27.95 14.48
C ASP A 378 -30.38 -26.54 14.29
N ARG A 379 -29.51 -26.09 15.20
CA ARG A 379 -28.74 -24.85 15.00
C ARG A 379 -27.89 -24.94 13.74
N PHE A 380 -27.18 -26.04 13.56
CA PHE A 380 -26.32 -26.28 12.40
C PHE A 380 -27.11 -26.21 11.08
N ARG A 381 -28.30 -26.82 11.00
CA ARG A 381 -29.18 -26.77 9.83
C ARG A 381 -29.60 -25.35 9.45
N ARG A 382 -29.89 -24.50 10.43
CA ARG A 382 -30.21 -23.08 10.17
C ARG A 382 -29.01 -22.34 9.57
N LEU A 383 -27.80 -22.57 10.11
CA LEU A 383 -26.56 -21.99 9.59
C LEU A 383 -26.26 -22.46 8.16
N VAL A 384 -26.45 -23.76 7.88
CA VAL A 384 -26.34 -24.33 6.52
C VAL A 384 -27.29 -23.63 5.56
N THR A 385 -28.56 -23.50 5.93
CA THR A 385 -29.58 -22.89 5.05
C THR A 385 -29.26 -21.42 4.75
N ALA A 386 -28.75 -20.68 5.74
CA ALA A 386 -28.31 -19.31 5.55
C ALA A 386 -27.12 -19.18 4.59
N LEU A 387 -26.17 -20.12 4.64
CA LEU A 387 -25.02 -20.12 3.75
C LEU A 387 -25.40 -20.57 2.33
N GLU A 388 -26.27 -21.58 2.20
CA GLU A 388 -26.83 -22.00 0.90
C GLU A 388 -27.55 -20.87 0.20
N LEU A 389 -28.35 -20.09 0.94
CA LEU A 389 -29.01 -18.88 0.42
C LEU A 389 -27.98 -17.91 -0.17
N THR A 390 -26.84 -17.74 0.48
CA THR A 390 -25.81 -16.79 0.05
C THR A 390 -25.02 -17.30 -1.15
N LEU A 391 -24.70 -18.59 -1.19
CA LEU A 391 -24.10 -19.20 -2.37
C LEU A 391 -25.01 -19.12 -3.58
N ALA A 392 -26.32 -19.38 -3.41
CA ALA A 392 -27.31 -19.25 -4.47
C ALA A 392 -27.37 -17.82 -5.02
N ARG A 393 -27.31 -16.82 -4.13
CA ARG A 393 -27.26 -15.41 -4.54
C ARG A 393 -25.97 -15.03 -5.25
N LEU A 394 -24.82 -15.49 -4.74
CA LEU A 394 -23.53 -15.24 -5.37
C LEU A 394 -23.42 -15.88 -6.75
N ALA A 395 -24.19 -16.94 -7.00
CA ALA A 395 -24.33 -17.61 -8.29
C ALA A 395 -25.43 -17.00 -9.19
N ASP A 396 -26.16 -15.98 -8.72
CA ASP A 396 -27.31 -15.37 -9.40
C ASP A 396 -28.42 -16.40 -9.78
N ASP A 397 -28.69 -17.37 -8.88
CA ASP A 397 -29.69 -18.42 -9.06
C ASP A 397 -30.98 -18.12 -8.27
N PRO A 398 -32.01 -17.51 -8.89
CA PRO A 398 -33.24 -17.11 -8.21
C PRO A 398 -34.14 -18.29 -7.79
N GLU A 399 -33.97 -19.48 -8.36
CA GLU A 399 -34.72 -20.68 -7.95
C GLU A 399 -34.13 -21.26 -6.67
N ALA A 400 -32.80 -21.40 -6.63
CA ALA A 400 -32.10 -21.86 -5.44
C ALA A 400 -32.29 -20.90 -4.26
N VAL A 401 -32.34 -19.59 -4.51
CA VAL A 401 -32.67 -18.58 -3.49
C VAL A 401 -34.06 -18.82 -2.91
N ARG A 402 -35.10 -18.96 -3.76
CA ARG A 402 -36.48 -19.21 -3.30
C ARG A 402 -36.59 -20.51 -2.49
N ALA A 403 -35.91 -21.57 -2.94
CA ALA A 403 -35.88 -22.85 -2.23
C ALA A 403 -35.18 -22.75 -0.86
N ALA A 404 -34.09 -22.00 -0.75
CA ALA A 404 -33.39 -21.77 0.52
C ALA A 404 -34.24 -20.93 1.48
N VAL A 405 -34.89 -19.86 1.00
CA VAL A 405 -35.80 -19.03 1.82
C VAL A 405 -36.98 -19.86 2.35
N ALA A 406 -37.61 -20.68 1.51
CA ALA A 406 -38.73 -21.53 1.93
C ALA A 406 -38.33 -22.51 3.04
N ARG A 407 -37.12 -23.06 2.97
CA ARG A 407 -36.56 -23.91 4.04
C ARG A 407 -36.30 -23.11 5.31
N LEU A 408 -35.71 -21.93 5.20
CA LEU A 408 -35.37 -21.09 6.35
C LEU A 408 -36.62 -20.61 7.11
N LEU A 409 -37.73 -20.32 6.41
CA LEU A 409 -39.02 -19.98 7.00
C LEU A 409 -39.73 -21.17 7.67
N ALA A 410 -39.36 -22.40 7.32
CA ALA A 410 -39.92 -23.63 7.87
C ALA A 410 -39.13 -24.18 9.08
N THR A 411 -38.02 -23.52 9.48
CA THR A 411 -37.10 -23.95 10.56
C THR A 411 -37.09 -22.95 11.72
#